data_AF-A0AAW1CGX9-F1
#
_entry.id   AF-A0AAW1CGX9-F1
#
_cell.length_a   1.000
_cell.length_b   1.000
_cell.length_c   1.000
_cell.angle_alpha   90.00
_cell.angle_beta   90.00
_cell.angle_gamma   90.00
#
_symmetry.space_group_name_H-M   'P 1'
#
loop_
_entity.id
_entity.type
_entity.pdbx_description
1 polymer ?
#
loop_
_entity_poly.entity_id
_entity_poly.type
_entity_poly.pdbx_seq_one_letter_code
_entity_poly.pdbx_strand_id
1 'polypeptide(L)'
;MKFNWVTQLKNKLNVLGASDFLCINSVQEMRKEMKNVLLKCNNHYLSKDINSVFNSSFNIFYRKISNLNFRENYLNERVNINKQRIVSQLRLCRHNCFRIIYKGKLFYFDDESICNYCNLNQPNNLSHFLLHCSIIQNYRSKYTQKYLKNDANDLENLEILLTIRNVDHLNNLYFFTLSSLNFFDFINTVSQ
;
A
#
# COMPACT_ATOMS: atom_id res chain seq x y z
N MET A 1 26.12 25.72 7.88
CA MET A 1 27.02 24.62 7.44
C MET A 1 26.23 23.51 6.73
N LYS A 2 25.82 23.71 5.46
CA LYS A 2 25.00 22.74 4.71
C LYS A 2 25.79 21.63 3.98
N PHE A 3 27.13 21.69 3.95
CA PHE A 3 27.95 20.86 3.04
C PHE A 3 29.09 20.03 3.70
N ASN A 4 29.21 20.01 5.03
CA ASN A 4 30.21 19.15 5.68
C ASN A 4 29.65 17.72 5.87
N TRP A 5 30.10 16.79 5.04
CA TRP A 5 29.67 15.38 5.09
C TRP A 5 30.02 14.71 6.42
N VAL A 6 31.14 15.07 7.06
CA VAL A 6 31.57 14.51 8.35
C VAL A 6 30.59 14.90 9.45
N THR A 7 30.17 16.18 9.48
CA THR A 7 29.17 16.65 10.45
C THR A 7 27.82 15.98 10.23
N GLN A 8 27.40 15.80 8.98
CA GLN A 8 26.15 15.11 8.65
C GLN A 8 26.19 13.63 9.05
N LEU A 9 27.32 12.96 8.79
CA LEU A 9 27.54 11.58 9.21
C LEU A 9 27.54 11.45 10.73
N LYS A 10 28.26 12.33 11.43
CA LYS A 10 28.28 12.36 12.91
C LYS A 10 26.87 12.55 13.48
N ASN A 11 26.08 13.46 12.92
CA ASN A 11 24.69 13.66 13.36
C ASN A 11 23.84 12.40 13.15
N LYS A 12 23.97 11.73 11.99
CA LYS A 12 23.27 10.46 11.73
C LYS A 12 23.71 9.36 12.71
N LEU A 13 25.01 9.23 12.96
CA LEU A 13 25.55 8.24 13.89
C LEU A 13 25.12 8.52 15.35
N ASN A 14 25.05 9.78 15.76
CA ASN A 14 24.56 10.17 17.09
C ASN A 14 23.10 9.73 17.28
N VAL A 15 22.24 9.94 16.28
CA VAL A 15 20.84 9.50 16.32
C VAL A 15 20.74 7.96 16.45
N LEU A 16 21.71 7.22 15.91
CA LEU A 16 21.79 5.77 16.00
C LEU A 16 22.48 5.25 17.27
N GLY A 17 22.98 6.12 18.15
CA GLY A 17 23.83 5.71 19.28
C GLY A 17 25.12 5.00 18.81
N ALA A 18 25.74 5.52 17.76
CA ALA A 18 26.93 4.96 17.10
C ALA A 18 28.02 6.03 16.85
N SER A 19 28.06 7.07 17.69
CA SER A 19 29.04 8.18 17.61
C SER A 19 30.49 7.69 17.58
N ASP A 20 30.77 6.62 18.32
CA ASP A 20 32.11 6.10 18.56
C ASP A 20 32.72 5.44 17.32
N PHE A 21 31.89 5.15 16.31
CA PHE A 21 32.35 4.62 15.03
C PHE A 21 33.39 5.51 14.34
N LEU A 22 33.28 6.85 14.51
CA LEU A 22 34.25 7.80 13.95
C LEU A 22 35.58 7.83 14.71
N CYS A 23 35.64 7.26 15.92
CA CYS A 23 36.83 7.22 16.76
C CYS A 23 37.67 5.94 16.55
N ILE A 24 37.22 5.03 15.68
CA ILE A 24 37.91 3.77 15.40
C ILE A 24 39.15 4.06 14.53
N ASN A 25 40.34 3.80 15.09
CA ASN A 25 41.61 4.03 14.41
C ASN A 25 42.06 2.85 13.53
N SER A 26 41.54 1.64 13.78
CA SER A 26 41.87 0.44 13.03
C SER A 26 40.87 0.16 11.90
N VAL A 27 41.37 0.05 10.67
CA VAL A 27 40.54 -0.31 9.50
C VAL A 27 39.85 -1.67 9.69
N GLN A 28 40.51 -2.62 10.36
CA GLN A 28 39.95 -3.95 10.60
C GLN A 28 38.77 -3.90 11.60
N GLU A 29 38.91 -3.12 12.67
CA GLU A 29 37.84 -2.90 13.65
C GLU A 29 36.67 -2.13 13.03
N MET A 30 36.97 -1.12 12.21
CA MET A 30 35.95 -0.34 11.51
C MET A 30 35.11 -1.23 10.58
N ARG A 31 35.74 -2.17 9.87
CA ARG A 31 35.01 -3.14 9.02
C ARG A 31 34.10 -4.07 9.82
N LYS A 32 34.53 -4.48 11.02
CA LYS A 32 33.70 -5.31 11.92
C LYS A 32 32.49 -4.50 12.43
N GLU A 33 32.73 -3.28 12.90
CA GLU A 33 31.68 -2.40 13.42
C GLU A 33 30.72 -1.85 12.37
N MET A 34 31.15 -1.76 11.10
CA MET A 34 30.28 -1.33 10.00
C MET A 34 29.00 -2.16 9.92
N LYS A 35 29.08 -3.48 10.14
CA LYS A 35 27.88 -4.35 10.14
C LYS A 35 26.91 -3.98 11.25
N ASN A 36 27.42 -3.66 12.44
CA ASN A 36 26.61 -3.23 13.58
C ASN A 36 25.95 -1.88 13.32
N VAL A 37 26.69 -0.92 12.75
CA VAL A 37 26.17 0.40 12.38
C VAL A 37 25.08 0.27 11.32
N LEU A 38 25.29 -0.55 10.29
CA LEU A 38 24.28 -0.81 9.26
C LEU A 38 23.03 -1.46 9.84
N LEU A 39 23.18 -2.39 10.78
CA LEU A 39 22.04 -3.01 11.48
C LEU A 39 21.27 -1.97 12.31
N LYS A 40 21.97 -1.14 13.10
CA LYS A 40 21.35 -0.03 13.85
C LYS A 40 20.60 0.93 12.94
N CYS A 41 21.21 1.29 11.80
CA CYS A 41 20.62 2.14 10.78
C CYS A 41 19.31 1.54 10.24
N ASN A 42 19.36 0.26 9.87
CA ASN A 42 18.21 -0.47 9.34
C ASN A 42 17.07 -0.54 10.36
N ASN A 43 17.37 -0.87 11.61
CA ASN A 43 16.40 -0.94 12.69
C ASN A 43 15.78 0.43 12.99
N HIS A 44 16.57 1.50 13.00
CA HIS A 44 16.08 2.86 13.23
C HIS A 44 15.05 3.30 12.21
N TYR A 45 15.33 3.12 10.92
CA TYR A 45 14.38 3.47 9.86
C TYR A 45 13.16 2.55 9.87
N LEU A 46 13.34 1.25 10.12
CA LEU A 46 12.21 0.33 10.28
C LEU A 46 11.30 0.77 11.43
N SER A 47 11.85 1.09 12.60
CA SER A 47 11.07 1.58 13.75
C SER A 47 10.33 2.87 13.43
N LYS A 48 10.95 3.78 12.68
CA LYS A 48 10.28 5.01 12.20
C LYS A 48 9.12 4.71 11.26
N ASP A 49 9.30 3.78 10.32
CA ASP A 49 8.27 3.40 9.37
C ASP A 49 7.09 2.72 10.10
N ILE A 50 7.39 1.78 11.00
CA ILE A 50 6.38 1.13 11.86
C ILE A 50 5.61 2.18 12.66
N ASN A 51 6.31 3.09 13.33
CA ASN A 51 5.67 4.16 14.11
C ASN A 51 4.80 5.08 13.23
N SER A 52 5.25 5.36 12.00
CA SER A 52 4.48 6.14 11.04
C SER A 52 3.20 5.43 10.59
N VAL A 53 3.27 4.11 10.38
CA VAL A 53 2.10 3.29 10.03
C VAL A 53 1.08 3.27 11.17
N PHE A 54 1.51 3.06 12.42
CA PHE A 54 0.61 3.01 13.58
C PHE A 54 -0.09 4.35 13.85
N ASN A 55 0.62 5.46 13.64
CA ASN A 55 0.11 6.81 13.89
C ASN A 55 -0.50 7.49 12.65
N SER A 56 -0.58 6.80 11.51
CA SER A 56 -1.14 7.37 10.28
C SER A 56 -2.64 7.59 10.41
N SER A 57 -3.07 8.86 10.34
CA SER A 57 -4.48 9.23 10.21
C SER A 57 -4.98 9.13 8.77
N PHE A 58 -4.08 9.04 7.79
CA PHE A 58 -4.43 9.00 6.36
C PHE A 58 -4.99 7.65 5.94
N ASN A 59 -4.34 6.55 6.33
CA ASN A 59 -4.77 5.19 6.01
C ASN A 59 -4.68 4.30 7.26
N ILE A 60 -5.76 4.34 8.02
CA ILE A 60 -5.92 3.58 9.26
C ILE A 60 -5.93 2.06 9.00
N PHE A 61 -6.32 1.62 7.79
CA PHE A 61 -6.40 0.21 7.44
C PHE A 61 -5.02 -0.41 7.17
N TYR A 62 -4.06 0.39 6.71
CA TYR A 62 -2.74 -0.11 6.33
C TYR A 62 -2.05 -0.88 7.46
N ARG A 63 -2.21 -0.45 8.72
CA ARG A 63 -1.64 -1.13 9.90
C ARG A 63 -2.18 -2.55 10.13
N LYS A 64 -3.36 -2.88 9.60
CA LYS A 64 -3.98 -4.19 9.74
C LYS A 64 -3.63 -5.14 8.60
N ILE A 65 -3.39 -4.60 7.41
CA ILE A 65 -3.09 -5.39 6.21
C ILE A 65 -1.59 -5.47 5.92
N SER A 66 -0.77 -4.62 6.52
CA SER A 66 0.68 -4.62 6.34
C SER A 66 1.33 -5.70 7.20
N ASN A 67 2.39 -6.31 6.67
CA ASN A 67 3.20 -7.24 7.43
C ASN A 67 4.09 -6.53 8.47
N LEU A 68 4.17 -5.19 8.47
CA LEU A 68 4.99 -4.31 9.31
C LEU A 68 6.50 -4.65 9.35
N ASN A 69 6.91 -5.69 8.64
CA ASN A 69 8.28 -6.12 8.45
C ASN A 69 8.93 -5.39 7.27
N PHE A 70 10.20 -5.71 7.01
CA PHE A 70 11.03 -5.07 6.00
C PHE A 70 10.41 -4.95 4.60
N ARG A 71 9.49 -5.85 4.19
CA ARG A 71 8.84 -5.84 2.87
C ARG A 71 7.48 -6.52 2.88
N GLU A 72 6.58 -6.04 2.03
CA GLU A 72 5.33 -6.71 1.70
C GLU A 72 5.59 -7.88 0.73
N ASN A 73 5.04 -9.07 1.04
CA ASN A 73 5.37 -10.31 0.32
C ASN A 73 5.08 -10.20 -1.20
N TYR A 74 3.94 -9.60 -1.56
CA TYR A 74 3.52 -9.46 -2.96
C TYR A 74 4.46 -8.60 -3.83
N LEU A 75 5.30 -7.75 -3.21
CA LEU A 75 6.29 -6.95 -3.93
C LEU A 75 7.52 -7.76 -4.35
N ASN A 76 7.79 -8.88 -3.69
CA ASN A 76 8.90 -9.78 -4.03
C ASN A 76 8.53 -10.81 -5.10
N GLU A 77 7.24 -10.93 -5.42
CA GLU A 77 6.75 -11.86 -6.44
C GLU A 77 7.23 -11.46 -7.84
N ARG A 78 7.62 -12.45 -8.66
CA ARG A 78 8.06 -12.25 -10.05
C ARG A 78 6.86 -12.04 -10.97
N VAL A 79 6.17 -10.92 -10.80
CA VAL A 79 5.00 -10.52 -11.59
C VAL A 79 5.22 -9.21 -12.30
N ASN A 80 4.36 -8.90 -13.27
CA ASN A 80 4.38 -7.61 -13.95
C ASN A 80 4.21 -6.46 -12.93
N ILE A 81 5.12 -5.48 -12.99
CA ILE A 81 5.15 -4.32 -12.09
C ILE A 81 3.82 -3.54 -12.06
N ASN A 82 3.05 -3.54 -13.15
CA ASN A 82 1.74 -2.88 -13.19
C ASN A 82 0.72 -3.56 -12.26
N LYS A 83 0.82 -4.88 -12.06
CA LYS A 83 -0.03 -5.60 -11.11
C LYS A 83 0.27 -5.17 -9.69
N GLN A 84 1.56 -5.13 -9.34
CA GLN A 84 2.03 -4.66 -8.05
C GLN A 84 1.59 -3.21 -7.82
N ARG A 85 1.81 -2.30 -8.78
CA ARG A 85 1.44 -0.88 -8.68
C ARG A 85 -0.04 -0.65 -8.42
N ILE A 86 -0.94 -1.34 -9.13
CA ILE A 86 -2.39 -1.18 -8.94
C ILE A 86 -2.80 -1.68 -7.55
N VAL A 87 -2.30 -2.83 -7.12
CA VAL A 87 -2.63 -3.37 -5.80
C VAL A 87 -2.02 -2.52 -4.68
N SER A 88 -0.79 -2.01 -4.86
CA SER A 88 -0.20 -1.06 -3.91
C SER A 88 -1.05 0.20 -3.76
N GLN A 89 -1.61 0.75 -4.85
CA GLN A 89 -2.49 1.91 -4.79
C GLN A 89 -3.76 1.61 -3.98
N LEU A 90 -4.39 0.45 -4.18
CA LEU A 90 -5.56 0.03 -3.39
C LEU A 90 -5.24 -0.19 -1.91
N ARG A 91 -4.06 -0.70 -1.61
CA ARG A 91 -3.65 -0.95 -0.21
C ARG A 91 -3.29 0.34 0.52
N LEU A 92 -2.74 1.31 -0.19
CA LEU A 92 -2.24 2.57 0.39
C LEU A 92 -3.26 3.70 0.38
N CYS A 93 -4.34 3.59 -0.37
CA CYS A 93 -5.33 4.65 -0.46
C CYS A 93 -6.10 4.89 0.83
N ARG A 94 -6.58 6.12 0.99
CA ARG A 94 -7.52 6.48 2.07
C ARG A 94 -8.88 5.84 1.77
N HIS A 95 -9.54 5.36 2.81
CA HIS A 95 -10.79 4.62 2.67
C HIS A 95 -11.93 5.46 2.07
N ASN A 96 -12.06 6.69 2.55
CA ASN A 96 -13.13 7.61 2.17
C ASN A 96 -12.87 8.21 0.77
N CYS A 97 -11.62 8.54 0.44
CA CYS A 97 -11.28 9.10 -0.86
C CYS A 97 -10.06 8.37 -1.41
N PHE A 98 -10.20 7.81 -2.62
CA PHE A 98 -9.11 7.10 -3.26
C PHE A 98 -8.96 7.45 -4.72
N ARG A 99 -7.73 7.24 -5.20
CA ARG A 99 -7.29 7.55 -6.55
C ARG A 99 -6.59 6.34 -7.12
N ILE A 100 -6.95 5.98 -8.34
CA ILE A 100 -6.24 4.95 -9.09
C ILE A 100 -5.76 5.55 -10.40
N ILE A 101 -4.46 5.45 -10.65
CA ILE A 101 -3.83 5.84 -11.90
C ILE A 101 -3.61 4.57 -12.73
N TYR A 102 -4.24 4.52 -13.89
CA TYR A 102 -4.10 3.42 -14.84
C TYR A 102 -3.98 3.96 -16.28
N LYS A 103 -2.94 3.56 -17.01
CA LYS A 103 -2.66 4.01 -18.40
C LYS A 103 -2.69 5.54 -18.56
N GLY A 104 -2.21 6.29 -17.57
CA GLY A 104 -2.22 7.75 -17.59
C GLY A 104 -3.58 8.40 -17.29
N LYS A 105 -4.65 7.61 -17.12
CA LYS A 105 -5.96 8.09 -16.66
C LYS A 105 -6.02 8.04 -15.14
N LEU A 106 -6.58 9.10 -14.56
CA LEU A 106 -6.85 9.21 -13.13
C LEU A 106 -8.33 8.89 -12.88
N PHE A 107 -8.59 7.86 -12.08
CA PHE A 107 -9.92 7.56 -11.57
C PHE A 107 -10.01 8.07 -10.12
N TYR A 108 -10.95 8.97 -9.87
CA TYR A 108 -11.18 9.60 -8.57
C TYR A 108 -12.49 9.08 -7.96
N PHE A 109 -12.44 8.76 -6.67
CA PHE A 109 -13.54 8.23 -5.89
C PHE A 109 -13.60 8.97 -4.57
N ASP A 110 -14.80 9.43 -4.20
CA ASP A 110 -15.03 10.27 -3.03
C ASP A 110 -16.27 9.86 -2.25
N ASP A 111 -16.15 9.78 -0.93
CA ASP A 111 -17.21 9.44 0.02
C ASP A 111 -18.33 10.49 0.03
N GLU A 112 -17.98 11.75 -0.26
CA GLU A 112 -18.95 12.85 -0.35
C GLU A 112 -19.83 12.75 -1.60
N SER A 113 -19.40 11.97 -2.60
CA SER A 113 -20.13 11.74 -3.84
C SER A 113 -20.87 10.41 -3.81
N ILE A 114 -22.07 10.38 -4.38
CA ILE A 114 -22.79 9.13 -4.62
C ILE A 114 -22.16 8.42 -5.83
N CYS A 115 -22.16 7.09 -5.81
CA CYS A 115 -21.70 6.31 -6.94
C CYS A 115 -22.60 6.52 -8.17
N ASN A 116 -22.08 7.19 -9.20
CA ASN A 116 -22.81 7.47 -10.44
C ASN A 116 -23.03 6.24 -11.33
N TYR A 117 -22.41 5.11 -11.01
CA TYR A 117 -22.45 3.91 -11.85
C TYR A 117 -23.50 2.90 -11.40
N CYS A 118 -24.05 3.03 -10.20
CA CYS A 118 -25.01 2.07 -9.66
C CYS A 118 -26.19 2.77 -9.00
N ASN A 119 -27.35 2.11 -8.97
CA ASN A 119 -28.59 2.66 -8.43
C ASN A 119 -28.75 2.43 -6.92
N LEU A 120 -27.66 2.15 -6.20
CA LEU A 120 -27.71 1.82 -4.76
C LEU A 120 -27.69 3.06 -3.86
N ASN A 121 -27.49 4.26 -4.43
CA ASN A 121 -27.35 5.52 -3.69
C ASN A 121 -26.35 5.44 -2.52
N GLN A 122 -25.26 4.72 -2.72
CA GLN A 122 -24.19 4.54 -1.75
C GLN A 122 -23.03 5.49 -2.04
N PRO A 123 -22.23 5.85 -1.01
CA PRO A 123 -21.04 6.66 -1.19
C PRO A 123 -20.04 5.99 -2.12
N ASN A 124 -19.35 6.79 -2.93
CA ASN A 124 -18.38 6.33 -3.91
C ASN A 124 -17.00 6.09 -3.27
N ASN A 125 -16.95 5.24 -2.25
CA ASN A 125 -15.75 4.95 -1.47
C ASN A 125 -15.17 3.56 -1.78
N LEU A 126 -14.04 3.24 -1.13
CA LEU A 126 -13.32 1.99 -1.39
C LEU A 126 -14.15 0.74 -1.03
N SER A 127 -14.93 0.81 0.05
CA SER A 127 -15.83 -0.29 0.47
C SER A 127 -16.86 -0.56 -0.61
N HIS A 128 -17.54 0.49 -1.06
CA HIS A 128 -18.54 0.38 -2.11
C HIS A 128 -17.94 -0.20 -3.40
N PHE A 129 -16.80 0.32 -3.85
CA PHE A 129 -16.11 -0.17 -5.05
C PHE A 129 -15.76 -1.65 -4.95
N LEU A 130 -15.13 -2.09 -3.86
CA LEU A 130 -14.65 -3.47 -3.73
C LEU A 130 -15.79 -4.46 -3.42
N LEU A 131 -16.77 -4.08 -2.58
CA LEU A 131 -17.72 -5.01 -1.96
C LEU A 131 -19.17 -4.90 -2.48
N HIS A 132 -19.66 -3.71 -2.83
CA HIS A 132 -21.11 -3.50 -2.97
C HIS A 132 -21.59 -3.03 -4.34
N CYS A 133 -20.76 -2.31 -5.10
CA CYS A 133 -21.16 -1.73 -6.39
C CYS A 133 -21.75 -2.80 -7.33
N SER A 134 -23.04 -2.67 -7.65
CA SER A 134 -23.80 -3.71 -8.36
C SER A 134 -23.41 -3.82 -9.83
N ILE A 135 -23.00 -2.71 -10.45
CA ILE A 135 -22.65 -2.68 -11.88
C ILE A 135 -21.41 -3.52 -12.21
N ILE A 136 -20.52 -3.72 -11.22
CA ILE A 136 -19.30 -4.54 -11.34
C ILE A 136 -19.43 -5.88 -10.61
N GLN A 137 -20.65 -6.28 -10.24
CA GLN A 137 -20.91 -7.53 -9.53
C GLN A 137 -20.37 -8.75 -10.29
N ASN A 138 -20.51 -8.79 -11.62
CA ASN A 138 -20.00 -9.89 -12.44
C ASN A 138 -18.48 -10.06 -12.30
N TYR A 139 -17.73 -8.96 -12.24
CA TYR A 139 -16.29 -8.99 -12.02
C TYR A 139 -15.96 -9.41 -10.59
N ARG A 140 -16.73 -8.95 -9.60
CA ARG A 140 -16.59 -9.35 -8.20
C ARG A 140 -16.77 -10.86 -8.03
N SER A 141 -17.89 -11.40 -8.55
CA SER A 141 -18.19 -12.83 -8.54
C SER A 141 -17.09 -13.67 -9.20
N LYS A 142 -16.51 -13.18 -10.30
CA LYS A 142 -15.45 -13.89 -11.03
C LYS A 142 -14.10 -13.91 -10.29
N TYR A 143 -13.70 -12.78 -9.70
CA TYR A 143 -12.32 -12.60 -9.22
C TYR A 143 -12.19 -12.59 -7.70
N THR A 144 -13.06 -11.87 -6.99
CA THR A 144 -12.84 -11.50 -5.58
C THR A 144 -13.80 -12.16 -4.60
N GLN A 145 -15.01 -12.57 -5.02
CA GLN A 145 -16.05 -13.13 -4.17
C GLN A 145 -15.58 -14.33 -3.34
N LYS A 146 -14.71 -15.19 -3.91
CA LYS A 146 -14.16 -16.37 -3.24
C LYS A 146 -13.32 -16.09 -2.00
N TYR A 147 -12.91 -14.83 -1.80
CA TYR A 147 -12.16 -14.42 -0.60
C TYR A 147 -13.06 -13.84 0.49
N LEU A 148 -14.28 -13.43 0.14
CA LEU A 148 -15.21 -12.79 1.06
C LEU A 148 -15.90 -13.83 1.95
N LYS A 149 -16.13 -13.46 3.20
CA LYS A 149 -16.89 -14.25 4.16
C LYS A 149 -18.24 -13.60 4.38
N ASN A 150 -19.31 -14.40 4.32
CA ASN A 150 -20.68 -13.91 4.51
C ASN A 150 -20.93 -13.42 5.94
N ASP A 151 -20.26 -14.02 6.93
CA ASP A 151 -20.43 -13.68 8.34
C ASP A 151 -19.52 -12.51 8.79
N ALA A 152 -18.65 -12.02 7.91
CA ALA A 152 -17.72 -10.95 8.22
C ALA A 152 -18.31 -9.58 7.86
N ASN A 153 -18.00 -8.56 8.67
CA ASN A 153 -18.35 -7.18 8.33
C ASN A 153 -17.51 -6.64 7.15
N ASP A 154 -17.91 -5.50 6.60
CA ASP A 154 -17.22 -4.86 5.48
C ASP A 154 -15.73 -4.61 5.76
N LEU A 155 -15.38 -4.21 6.98
CA LEU A 155 -13.99 -3.91 7.36
C LEU A 155 -13.13 -5.17 7.32
N GLU A 156 -13.63 -6.26 7.88
CA GLU A 156 -12.96 -7.57 7.86
C GLU A 156 -12.84 -8.10 6.42
N ASN A 157 -13.88 -7.95 5.61
CA ASN A 157 -13.85 -8.35 4.21
C ASN A 157 -12.86 -7.52 3.39
N LEU A 158 -12.75 -6.21 3.66
CA LEU A 158 -11.71 -5.35 3.08
C LEU A 158 -10.32 -5.77 3.52
N GLU A 159 -10.11 -6.07 4.80
CA GLU A 159 -8.84 -6.54 5.33
C GLU A 159 -8.42 -7.86 4.67
N ILE A 160 -9.33 -8.81 4.54
CA ILE A 160 -9.09 -10.10 3.88
C ILE A 160 -8.71 -9.88 2.42
N LEU A 161 -9.44 -9.03 1.70
CA LEU A 161 -9.23 -8.78 0.28
C LEU A 161 -7.92 -8.01 -0.01
N LEU A 162 -7.55 -7.07 0.85
CA LEU A 162 -6.35 -6.26 0.68
C LEU A 162 -5.09 -6.92 1.26
N THR A 163 -5.24 -8.00 2.02
CA THR A 163 -4.12 -8.83 2.51
C THR A 163 -3.75 -9.87 1.45
N ILE A 164 -2.76 -9.54 0.62
CA ILE A 164 -2.32 -10.40 -0.49
C ILE A 164 -1.58 -11.63 0.04
N ARG A 165 -2.17 -12.81 -0.19
CA ARG A 165 -1.68 -14.10 0.34
C ARG A 165 -0.77 -14.84 -0.65
N ASN A 166 -1.06 -14.72 -1.94
CA ASN A 166 -0.34 -15.41 -3.01
C ASN A 166 -0.48 -14.66 -4.34
N VAL A 167 0.25 -15.12 -5.35
CA VAL A 167 0.25 -14.56 -6.71
C VAL A 167 -1.14 -14.59 -7.34
N ASP A 168 -1.94 -15.63 -7.09
CA ASP A 168 -3.30 -15.71 -7.62
C ASP A 168 -4.22 -14.65 -7.01
N HIS A 169 -4.11 -14.39 -5.71
CA HIS A 169 -4.84 -13.32 -5.05
C HIS A 169 -4.46 -11.97 -5.64
N LEU A 170 -3.17 -11.72 -5.84
CA LEU A 170 -2.67 -10.51 -6.50
C LEU A 170 -3.25 -10.36 -7.92
N ASN A 171 -3.25 -11.45 -8.70
CA ASN A 171 -3.78 -11.46 -10.05
C ASN A 171 -5.28 -11.18 -10.07
N ASN A 172 -6.05 -11.82 -9.18
CA ASN A 172 -7.50 -11.66 -9.13
C ASN A 172 -7.89 -10.24 -8.73
N LEU A 173 -7.23 -9.67 -7.72
CA LEU A 173 -7.48 -8.29 -7.33
C LEU A 173 -7.13 -7.33 -8.48
N TYR A 174 -5.99 -7.53 -9.14
CA TYR A 174 -5.60 -6.76 -10.30
C TYR A 174 -6.62 -6.84 -11.45
N PHE A 175 -7.05 -8.05 -11.83
CA PHE A 175 -7.98 -8.23 -12.94
C PHE A 175 -9.38 -7.70 -12.62
N PHE A 176 -9.83 -7.82 -11.37
CA PHE A 176 -11.04 -7.16 -10.89
C PHE A 176 -10.94 -5.65 -11.11
N THR A 177 -9.91 -5.01 -10.54
CA THR A 177 -9.75 -3.55 -10.64
C THR A 177 -9.64 -3.10 -12.08
N LEU A 178 -8.86 -3.80 -12.89
CA LEU A 178 -8.71 -3.48 -14.30
C LEU A 178 -10.04 -3.56 -15.07
N SER A 179 -10.78 -4.64 -14.88
CA SER A 179 -12.06 -4.85 -15.58
C SER A 179 -13.08 -3.78 -15.17
N SER A 180 -13.15 -3.47 -13.87
CA SER A 180 -14.01 -2.42 -13.35
C SER A 180 -13.64 -1.04 -13.89
N LEU A 181 -12.36 -0.68 -13.92
CA LEU A 181 -11.91 0.63 -14.42
C LEU A 181 -12.12 0.79 -15.92
N ASN A 182 -11.83 -0.24 -16.73
CA ASN A 182 -12.10 -0.20 -18.17
C ASN A 182 -13.60 -0.06 -18.44
N PHE A 183 -14.44 -0.69 -17.61
CA PHE A 183 -15.88 -0.59 -17.75
C PHE A 183 -16.41 0.80 -17.37
N PHE A 184 -15.89 1.41 -16.30
CA PHE A 184 -16.21 2.81 -15.96
C PHE A 184 -15.75 3.78 -17.03
N ASP A 185 -14.56 3.58 -17.60
CA ASP A 185 -14.05 4.38 -18.72
C ASP A 185 -14.99 4.28 -19.93
N PHE A 186 -15.44 3.06 -20.27
CA PHE A 186 -16.41 2.85 -21.34
C PHE A 186 -17.74 3.59 -21.08
N ILE A 187 -18.30 3.49 -19.88
CA ILE A 187 -19.53 4.23 -19.52
C ILE A 187 -19.33 5.73 -19.71
N ASN A 188 -18.21 6.27 -19.18
CA ASN A 188 -17.94 7.70 -19.27
C ASN A 188 -17.75 8.18 -20.72
N THR A 189 -17.20 7.35 -21.61
CA THR A 189 -17.09 7.68 -23.04
C THR A 189 -18.42 7.61 -23.80
N VAL A 190 -19.35 6.75 -23.39
CA VAL A 190 -20.67 6.61 -24.04
C VAL A 190 -21.68 7.65 -23.53
N SER A 191 -21.45 8.20 -22.34
CA SER A 191 -22.31 9.21 -21.70
C SER A 191 -22.03 10.65 -22.16
N GLN A 192 -21.03 10.85 -23.03
CA GLN A 192 -20.64 12.12 -23.65
C GLN A 192 -21.16 12.19 -25.08
#